data_AF-A0A519YMH2-F1
#
_entry.id   AF-A0A519YMH2-F1
#
_cell.length_a   1.000
_cell.length_b   1.000
_cell.length_c   1.000
_cell.angle_alpha   90.00
_cell.angle_beta   90.00
_cell.angle_gamma   90.00
#
_symmetry.space_group_name_H-M   'P 1'
#
loop_
_entity.id
_entity.type
_entity.pdbx_description
1 polymer ?
#
loop_
_entity_poly.entity_id
_entity_poly.type
_entity_poly.pdbx_seq_one_letter_code
_entity_poly.pdbx_strand_id
1 'polypeptide(L)'
;SDKNWKRTNKQDMSSAIGLKKRSFPESSTYFDLNLESFRQVLLSAPKEARSSNVIISVPNINGEMEQYKIWEYSNFAPELQAQFPNIRAYAGVGIKDKTASIRISLDPNGIQTMVLRADRKTEFIEPYTNDGKGYALFNSARSTDDMPFVCGTKEEQALVDQINNRSSFSNTQSFKTLRLALSCTGEYAAFYGGTVAGALAGMNATMTRVNGVYEIDLAIKLELIAQQASIIYLNAATDPYSDAGEAGSDDGLGADGAWNSELQNNLTATIGNDAYDIGHLFGASGGGGNAGCIGCVCVNPSIAVPDGKGSGFTSPGNGAPQGDAFDIDYVAHEMGHQ
;
A
#
# COMPACT_ATOMS: atom_id res chain seq x y z
N SER A 1 -23.95 17.94 -14.15
CA SER A 1 -23.93 16.69 -13.36
C SER A 1 -22.80 15.85 -13.90
N ASP A 2 -21.88 15.39 -13.05
CA ASP A 2 -20.88 14.40 -13.47
C ASP A 2 -21.58 13.07 -13.79
N LYS A 3 -21.02 12.28 -14.71
CA LYS A 3 -21.63 11.02 -15.16
C LYS A 3 -21.37 9.86 -14.18
N ASN A 4 -20.31 9.94 -13.39
CA ASN A 4 -19.84 8.84 -12.55
C ASN A 4 -20.04 9.10 -11.06
N TRP A 5 -19.84 10.34 -10.59
CA TRP A 5 -19.94 10.69 -9.17
C TRP A 5 -21.24 11.43 -8.85
N LYS A 6 -21.93 10.97 -7.79
CA LYS A 6 -23.11 11.65 -7.25
C LYS A 6 -22.94 11.84 -5.75
N ARG A 7 -22.96 13.10 -5.29
CA ARG A 7 -22.91 13.40 -3.85
C ARG A 7 -24.11 12.80 -3.14
N THR A 8 -23.88 12.20 -1.98
CA THR A 8 -24.89 11.54 -1.14
C THR A 8 -24.64 11.85 0.35
N ASN A 9 -25.57 11.46 1.22
CA ASN A 9 -25.45 11.64 2.66
C ASN A 9 -25.12 10.32 3.35
N LYS A 10 -24.44 10.39 4.50
CA LYS A 10 -24.07 9.21 5.30
C LYS A 10 -25.28 8.32 5.65
N GLN A 11 -26.41 8.94 6.01
CA GLN A 11 -27.63 8.20 6.38
C GLN A 11 -28.21 7.38 5.22
N ASP A 12 -28.14 7.91 4.00
CA ASP A 12 -28.68 7.26 2.81
C ASP A 12 -27.85 6.02 2.44
N MET A 13 -26.55 6.03 2.75
CA MET A 13 -25.65 4.89 2.52
C MET A 13 -25.72 3.83 3.62
N SER A 14 -25.86 4.24 4.89
CA SER A 14 -25.94 3.32 6.04
C SER A 14 -27.22 2.49 6.06
N SER A 15 -28.26 2.93 5.34
CA SER A 15 -29.55 2.26 5.27
C SER A 15 -29.55 1.04 4.32
N ALA A 16 -28.48 0.84 3.53
CA ALA A 16 -28.50 -0.11 2.44
C ALA A 16 -27.70 -1.41 2.71
N ILE A 17 -26.43 -1.35 3.13
CA ILE A 17 -25.52 -2.52 3.11
C ILE A 17 -24.42 -2.37 4.19
N GLY A 18 -23.90 -3.48 4.72
CA GLY A 18 -22.85 -3.49 5.75
C GLY A 18 -21.67 -2.56 5.41
N LEU A 19 -21.15 -1.88 6.44
CA LEU A 19 -20.04 -0.95 6.32
C LEU A 19 -18.70 -1.69 6.28
N LYS A 20 -17.71 -1.08 5.64
CA LYS A 20 -16.33 -1.55 5.78
C LYS A 20 -15.89 -1.42 7.24
N LYS A 21 -15.15 -2.40 7.74
CA LYS A 21 -14.50 -2.36 9.07
C LYS A 21 -13.34 -1.37 9.03
N ARG A 22 -13.66 -0.08 8.98
CA ARG A 22 -12.72 1.04 8.99
C ARG A 22 -13.38 2.27 9.59
N SER A 23 -12.62 2.99 10.41
CA SER A 23 -13.00 4.33 10.86
C SER A 23 -12.67 5.37 9.80
N PHE A 24 -13.58 6.29 9.56
CA PHE A 24 -13.40 7.43 8.65
C PHE A 24 -13.54 8.73 9.44
N PRO A 25 -12.80 9.80 9.09
CA PRO A 25 -12.92 11.09 9.77
C PRO A 25 -14.36 11.61 9.77
N GLU A 26 -14.79 12.26 10.85
CA GLU A 26 -16.15 12.82 10.93
C GLU A 26 -16.43 13.87 9.85
N SER A 27 -15.39 14.56 9.38
CA SER A 27 -15.44 15.56 8.31
C SER A 27 -15.54 14.97 6.89
N SER A 28 -15.68 13.64 6.77
CA SER A 28 -15.78 12.98 5.47
C SER A 28 -17.03 13.40 4.69
N THR A 29 -16.86 13.59 3.38
CA THR A 29 -17.97 13.79 2.43
C THR A 29 -18.22 12.50 1.67
N TYR A 30 -19.47 12.24 1.28
CA TYR A 30 -19.85 10.95 0.71
C TYR A 30 -20.37 11.06 -0.73
N PHE A 31 -20.03 10.06 -1.54
CA PHE A 31 -20.41 9.98 -2.94
C PHE A 31 -20.79 8.55 -3.35
N ASP A 32 -21.77 8.41 -4.24
CA ASP A 32 -21.99 7.21 -5.02
C ASP A 32 -21.16 7.26 -6.30
N LEU A 33 -20.50 6.16 -6.62
CA LEU A 33 -19.73 5.97 -7.85
C LEU A 33 -20.42 4.94 -8.76
N ASN A 34 -20.60 5.30 -10.02
CA ASN A 34 -20.83 4.32 -11.08
C ASN A 34 -19.51 3.59 -11.41
N LEU A 35 -19.18 2.58 -10.59
CA LEU A 35 -17.91 1.85 -10.67
C LEU A 35 -17.70 1.22 -12.04
N GLU A 36 -18.74 0.66 -12.66
CA GLU A 36 -18.62 0.01 -13.97
C GLU A 36 -18.22 1.02 -15.05
N SER A 37 -18.94 2.14 -15.14
CA SER A 37 -18.61 3.22 -16.09
C SER A 37 -17.20 3.77 -15.85
N PHE A 38 -16.82 3.97 -14.59
CA PHE A 38 -15.50 4.47 -14.23
C PHE A 38 -14.38 3.47 -14.57
N ARG A 39 -14.60 2.18 -14.29
CA ARG A 39 -13.69 1.08 -14.63
C ARG A 39 -13.40 1.03 -16.13
N GLN A 40 -14.42 1.13 -16.97
CA GLN A 40 -14.24 1.10 -18.43
C GLN A 40 -13.37 2.26 -18.93
N VAL A 41 -13.52 3.46 -18.34
CA VAL A 41 -12.66 4.61 -18.68
C VAL A 41 -11.23 4.34 -18.25
N LEU A 42 -10.99 3.84 -17.03
CA LEU A 42 -9.65 3.52 -16.55
C LEU A 42 -8.96 2.44 -17.39
N LEU A 43 -9.67 1.36 -17.74
CA LEU A 43 -9.12 0.27 -18.56
C LEU A 43 -8.75 0.71 -20.00
N SER A 44 -9.29 1.84 -20.47
CA SER A 44 -8.91 2.43 -21.75
C SER A 44 -7.62 3.26 -21.70
N ALA A 45 -7.08 3.52 -20.51
CA ALA A 45 -5.88 4.32 -20.33
C ALA A 45 -4.64 3.57 -20.83
N PRO A 46 -3.78 4.18 -21.66
CA PRO A 46 -2.55 3.54 -22.10
C PRO A 46 -1.52 3.51 -20.97
N LYS A 47 -0.47 2.70 -21.12
CA LYS A 47 0.64 2.61 -20.16
C LYS A 47 1.56 3.84 -20.17
N GLU A 48 1.61 4.58 -21.26
CA GLU A 48 2.49 5.73 -21.41
C GLU A 48 1.76 7.05 -21.15
N ALA A 49 2.26 7.83 -20.18
CA ALA A 49 1.71 9.13 -19.82
C ALA A 49 1.62 10.14 -20.99
N ARG A 50 2.58 10.07 -21.93
CA ARG A 50 2.67 10.98 -23.08
C ARG A 50 1.61 10.70 -24.14
N SER A 51 1.20 9.44 -24.31
CA SER A 51 0.20 9.04 -25.30
C SER A 51 -1.23 9.04 -24.72
N SER A 52 -1.38 9.21 -23.40
CA SER A 52 -2.70 9.23 -22.79
C SER A 52 -3.49 10.47 -23.16
N ASN A 53 -4.70 10.23 -23.66
CA ASN A 53 -5.78 11.21 -23.82
C ASN A 53 -6.97 10.88 -22.90
N VAL A 54 -6.80 9.96 -21.95
CA VAL A 54 -7.87 9.55 -21.03
C VAL A 54 -7.99 10.56 -19.91
N ILE A 55 -9.19 11.10 -19.76
CA ILE A 55 -9.52 12.11 -18.75
C ILE A 55 -10.61 11.54 -17.85
N ILE A 56 -10.40 11.62 -16.54
CA ILE A 56 -11.40 11.32 -15.53
C ILE A 56 -11.77 12.59 -14.77
N SER A 57 -12.94 12.57 -14.14
CA SER A 57 -13.35 13.58 -13.17
C SER A 57 -13.43 12.94 -11.78
N VAL A 58 -12.91 13.62 -10.77
CA VAL A 58 -12.88 13.17 -9.37
C VAL A 58 -13.27 14.34 -8.46
N PRO A 59 -14.15 14.15 -7.45
CA PRO A 59 -14.49 15.22 -6.52
C PRO A 59 -13.30 15.56 -5.61
N ASN A 60 -13.06 16.85 -5.37
CA ASN A 60 -12.13 17.34 -4.35
C ASN A 60 -12.85 17.59 -3.02
N ILE A 61 -12.11 17.91 -1.96
CA ILE A 61 -12.67 18.10 -0.62
C ILE A 61 -13.72 19.22 -0.53
N ASN A 62 -13.72 20.16 -1.47
CA ASN A 62 -14.72 21.23 -1.55
C ASN A 62 -16.01 20.76 -2.26
N GLY A 63 -16.05 19.52 -2.74
CA GLY A 63 -17.14 18.95 -3.53
C GLY A 63 -17.13 19.39 -4.99
N GLU A 64 -16.07 20.03 -5.46
CA GLU A 64 -15.90 20.43 -6.86
C GLU A 64 -15.30 19.28 -7.67
N MET A 65 -15.75 19.11 -8.90
CA MET A 65 -15.21 18.08 -9.80
C MET A 65 -13.93 18.59 -10.46
N GLU A 66 -12.83 17.87 -10.25
CA GLU A 66 -11.55 18.13 -10.87
C GLU A 66 -11.21 17.09 -11.93
N GLN A 67 -10.54 17.53 -12.99
CA GLN A 67 -10.19 16.68 -14.11
C GLN A 67 -8.71 16.29 -14.07
N TYR A 68 -8.45 15.01 -14.31
CA TYR A 68 -7.11 14.43 -14.33
C TYR A 68 -6.88 13.69 -15.63
N LYS A 69 -5.68 13.86 -16.19
CA LYS A 69 -5.20 13.03 -17.30
C LYS A 69 -4.51 11.79 -16.71
N ILE A 70 -4.95 10.60 -17.10
CA ILE A 70 -4.62 9.33 -16.42
C ILE A 70 -3.92 8.35 -17.36
N TRP A 71 -2.95 7.58 -16.88
CA TRP A 71 -2.33 6.45 -17.58
C TRP A 71 -2.21 5.24 -16.64
N GLU A 72 -2.18 4.04 -17.22
CA GLU A 72 -1.89 2.81 -16.47
C GLU A 72 -0.47 2.88 -15.91
N TYR A 73 -0.33 2.62 -14.62
CA TYR A 73 0.93 2.64 -13.92
C TYR A 73 0.95 1.50 -12.90
N SER A 74 1.03 0.27 -13.43
CA SER A 74 0.94 -0.95 -12.64
C SER A 74 2.07 -1.05 -11.60
N ASN A 75 1.75 -1.60 -10.43
CA ASN A 75 2.74 -1.99 -9.42
C ASN A 75 3.24 -3.43 -9.61
N PHE A 76 2.78 -4.14 -10.64
CA PHE A 76 3.11 -5.54 -10.88
C PHE A 76 4.11 -5.68 -12.01
N ALA A 77 5.01 -6.65 -11.87
CA ALA A 77 5.76 -7.18 -13.00
C ALA A 77 4.79 -7.63 -14.11
N PRO A 78 5.16 -7.51 -15.41
CA PRO A 78 4.27 -7.82 -16.53
C PRO A 78 3.62 -9.21 -16.46
N GLU A 79 4.36 -10.22 -16.00
CA GLU A 79 3.91 -11.60 -15.86
C GLU A 79 2.86 -11.76 -14.76
N LEU A 80 3.02 -11.04 -13.65
CA LEU A 80 2.03 -11.01 -12.58
C LEU A 80 0.76 -10.27 -13.03
N GLN A 81 0.93 -9.14 -13.75
CA GLN A 81 -0.19 -8.38 -14.29
C GLN A 81 -1.03 -9.18 -15.29
N ALA A 82 -0.41 -10.06 -16.07
CA ALA A 82 -1.10 -10.96 -16.99
C ALA A 82 -1.94 -12.02 -16.26
N GLN A 83 -1.50 -12.49 -15.08
CA GLN A 83 -2.24 -13.44 -14.25
C GLN A 83 -3.42 -12.79 -13.53
N PHE A 84 -3.30 -11.51 -13.14
CA PHE A 84 -4.32 -10.77 -12.39
C PHE A 84 -4.78 -9.52 -13.15
N PRO A 85 -5.45 -9.65 -14.32
CA PRO A 85 -5.73 -8.51 -15.21
C PRO A 85 -6.80 -7.54 -14.68
N ASN A 86 -7.51 -7.89 -13.62
CA ASN A 86 -8.56 -7.06 -13.02
C ASN A 86 -8.08 -6.23 -11.82
N ILE A 87 -6.81 -6.39 -11.42
CA ILE A 87 -6.15 -5.60 -10.37
C ILE A 87 -5.17 -4.66 -11.08
N ARG A 88 -5.39 -3.35 -10.96
CA ARG A 88 -4.68 -2.31 -11.72
C ARG A 88 -4.29 -1.16 -10.82
N ALA A 89 -3.28 -0.41 -11.24
CA ALA A 89 -2.91 0.86 -10.65
C ALA A 89 -2.72 1.91 -11.75
N TYR A 90 -3.03 3.16 -11.43
CA TYR A 90 -2.99 4.29 -12.35
C TYR A 90 -2.35 5.50 -11.68
N ALA A 91 -1.72 6.32 -12.50
CA ALA A 91 -1.22 7.63 -12.11
C ALA A 91 -1.84 8.71 -13.01
N GLY A 92 -1.92 9.93 -12.48
CA GLY A 92 -2.42 11.06 -13.24
C GLY A 92 -1.98 12.40 -12.73
N VAL A 93 -2.19 13.42 -13.56
CA VAL A 93 -1.93 14.82 -13.24
C VAL A 93 -3.16 15.67 -13.50
N GLY A 94 -3.37 16.67 -12.67
CA GLY A 94 -4.46 17.62 -12.82
C GLY A 94 -4.34 18.41 -14.12
N ILE A 95 -5.48 18.64 -14.78
CA ILE A 95 -5.53 19.43 -16.02
C ILE A 95 -5.46 20.92 -15.69
N LYS A 96 -6.25 21.37 -14.71
CA LYS A 96 -6.30 22.76 -14.28
C LYS A 96 -5.24 23.07 -13.21
N ASP A 97 -5.19 22.26 -12.17
CA ASP A 97 -4.15 22.32 -11.15
C ASP A 97 -2.98 21.42 -11.54
N LYS A 98 -1.88 22.02 -12.01
CA LYS A 98 -0.68 21.28 -12.42
C LYS A 98 0.14 20.74 -11.25
N THR A 99 -0.15 21.17 -10.03
CA THR A 99 0.52 20.67 -8.81
C THR A 99 -0.16 19.42 -8.25
N ALA A 100 -1.39 19.14 -8.70
CA ALA A 100 -2.13 17.95 -8.28
C ALA A 100 -1.69 16.71 -9.05
N SER A 101 -1.31 15.67 -8.31
CA SER A 101 -1.09 14.33 -8.82
C SER A 101 -2.04 13.35 -8.14
N ILE A 102 -2.55 12.37 -8.89
CA ILE A 102 -3.48 11.37 -8.39
C ILE A 102 -2.93 9.97 -8.60
N ARG A 103 -3.09 9.13 -7.59
CA ARG A 103 -2.87 7.68 -7.65
C ARG A 103 -4.20 6.98 -7.47
N ILE A 104 -4.46 5.95 -8.28
CA ILE A 104 -5.71 5.18 -8.23
C ILE A 104 -5.40 3.71 -8.28
N SER A 105 -5.81 2.96 -7.26
CA SER A 105 -5.87 1.50 -7.32
C SER A 105 -7.27 1.08 -7.76
N LEU A 106 -7.35 -0.02 -8.50
CA LEU A 106 -8.59 -0.59 -9.01
C LEU A 106 -8.54 -2.11 -8.83
N ASP A 107 -9.59 -2.68 -8.26
CA ASP A 107 -9.82 -4.11 -8.18
C ASP A 107 -11.31 -4.42 -8.45
N PRO A 108 -11.77 -5.69 -8.48
CA PRO A 108 -13.18 -6.01 -8.72
C PRO A 108 -14.17 -5.35 -7.74
N ASN A 109 -13.75 -5.06 -6.51
CA ASN A 109 -14.59 -4.54 -5.43
C ASN A 109 -14.64 -2.99 -5.37
N GLY A 110 -13.76 -2.28 -6.07
CA GLY A 110 -13.79 -0.82 -6.07
C GLY A 110 -12.50 -0.16 -6.52
N ILE A 111 -12.41 1.12 -6.19
CA ILE A 111 -11.20 1.93 -6.35
C ILE A 111 -10.74 2.50 -5.02
N GLN A 112 -9.46 2.85 -4.90
CA GLN A 112 -8.99 3.78 -3.87
C GLN A 112 -8.15 4.85 -4.53
N THR A 113 -8.20 6.07 -4.00
CA THR A 113 -7.41 7.18 -4.53
C THR A 113 -6.53 7.80 -3.46
N MET A 114 -5.50 8.49 -3.93
CA MET A 114 -4.68 9.42 -3.16
C MET A 114 -4.32 10.59 -4.07
N VAL A 115 -4.67 11.80 -3.66
CA VAL A 115 -4.33 13.04 -4.37
C VAL A 115 -3.31 13.82 -3.54
N LEU A 116 -2.15 14.07 -4.14
CA LEU A 116 -1.08 14.88 -3.58
C LEU A 116 -1.04 16.22 -4.28
N ARG A 117 -0.85 17.30 -3.51
CA ARG A 117 -0.74 18.68 -4.01
C ARG A 117 0.37 19.40 -3.27
N ALA A 118 0.95 20.41 -3.90
CA ALA A 118 1.84 21.32 -3.21
C ALA A 118 1.11 22.03 -2.06
N ASP A 119 1.71 22.03 -0.87
CA ASP A 119 1.29 22.78 0.31
C ASP A 119 -0.16 22.52 0.80
N ARG A 120 -0.72 21.35 0.50
CA ARG A 120 -2.05 20.93 1.01
C ARG A 120 -2.00 19.53 1.60
N LYS A 121 -2.99 19.23 2.45
CA LYS A 121 -3.20 17.89 2.97
C LYS A 121 -3.53 16.93 1.82
N THR A 122 -3.09 15.67 1.97
CA THR A 122 -3.41 14.59 1.04
C THR A 122 -4.90 14.30 1.10
N GLU A 123 -5.54 14.17 -0.06
CA GLU A 123 -6.97 13.82 -0.17
C GLU A 123 -7.09 12.32 -0.54
N PHE A 124 -8.02 11.62 0.10
CA PHE A 124 -8.29 10.20 -0.15
C PHE A 124 -9.75 9.99 -0.51
N ILE A 125 -10.00 9.08 -1.44
CA ILE A 125 -11.35 8.55 -1.73
C ILE A 125 -11.29 7.05 -1.65
N GLU A 126 -12.18 6.46 -0.86
CA GLU A 126 -12.14 5.04 -0.55
C GLU A 126 -13.54 4.44 -0.41
N PRO A 127 -13.69 3.12 -0.62
CA PRO A 127 -14.96 2.44 -0.45
C PRO A 127 -15.43 2.52 1.01
N TYR A 128 -16.64 3.01 1.19
CA TYR A 128 -17.32 3.12 2.47
C TYR A 128 -18.30 1.95 2.70
N THR A 129 -18.92 1.46 1.62
CA THR A 129 -19.90 0.36 1.66
C THR A 129 -19.30 -0.96 1.12
N ASN A 130 -19.78 -2.10 1.64
CA ASN A 130 -19.29 -3.41 1.19
C ASN A 130 -19.68 -3.77 -0.25
N ASP A 131 -20.68 -3.12 -0.84
CA ASP A 131 -21.08 -3.32 -2.24
C ASP A 131 -20.26 -2.49 -3.25
N GLY A 132 -19.28 -1.71 -2.78
CA GLY A 132 -18.35 -0.97 -3.64
C GLY A 132 -18.96 0.22 -4.38
N LYS A 133 -20.18 0.64 -4.03
CA LYS A 133 -20.87 1.78 -4.64
C LYS A 133 -20.64 3.09 -3.91
N GLY A 134 -20.58 3.02 -2.59
CA GLY A 134 -20.48 4.16 -1.74
C GLY A 134 -19.03 4.47 -1.36
N TYR A 135 -18.64 5.74 -1.45
CA TYR A 135 -17.29 6.21 -1.21
C TYR A 135 -17.26 7.37 -0.21
N ALA A 136 -16.23 7.39 0.62
CA ALA A 136 -15.90 8.49 1.51
C ALA A 136 -14.70 9.26 0.95
N LEU A 137 -14.82 10.60 0.93
CA LEU A 137 -13.79 11.56 0.58
C LEU A 137 -13.36 12.32 1.84
N PHE A 138 -12.07 12.31 2.14
CA PHE A 138 -11.51 12.93 3.34
C PHE A 138 -10.06 13.39 3.12
N ASN A 139 -9.58 14.25 4.00
CA ASN A 139 -8.16 14.62 4.07
C ASN A 139 -7.43 13.70 5.04
N SER A 140 -6.13 13.51 4.82
CA SER A 140 -5.22 12.93 5.81
C SER A 140 -5.47 13.55 7.19
N ALA A 141 -5.90 12.74 8.14
CA ALA A 141 -6.10 13.15 9.51
C ALA A 141 -4.95 12.55 10.34
N ARG A 142 -4.15 13.40 10.99
CA ARG A 142 -3.28 12.92 12.06
C ARG A 142 -4.18 12.61 13.25
N SER A 143 -4.59 11.36 13.39
CA SER A 143 -5.17 10.89 14.65
C SER A 143 -4.03 10.77 15.65
N THR A 144 -4.03 11.60 16.69
CA THR A 144 -3.08 11.47 17.81
C THR A 144 -3.48 10.38 18.80
N ASP A 145 -4.69 9.81 18.66
CA ASP A 145 -5.37 9.14 19.77
C ASP A 145 -5.61 7.63 19.57
N ASP A 146 -5.38 7.04 18.39
CA ASP A 146 -5.84 5.66 18.11
C ASP A 146 -4.77 4.61 17.76
N MET A 147 -3.49 4.97 17.65
CA MET A 147 -2.45 4.02 17.23
C MET A 147 -1.10 4.36 17.89
N PRO A 148 -0.70 3.73 19.01
CA PRO A 148 0.70 3.71 19.39
C PRO A 148 1.45 2.94 18.30
N PHE A 149 2.02 3.66 17.35
CA PHE A 149 2.95 3.10 16.38
C PHE A 149 4.22 2.72 17.14
N VAL A 150 4.45 1.40 17.27
CA VAL A 150 5.68 0.84 17.81
C VAL A 150 6.47 0.30 16.62
N CYS A 151 7.51 1.05 16.24
CA CYS A 151 8.54 0.58 15.33
C CYS A 151 9.62 -0.11 16.17
N GLY A 152 9.72 -1.43 16.06
CA GLY A 152 10.84 -2.18 16.58
C GLY A 152 11.90 -2.22 15.51
N THR A 153 13.08 -1.64 15.71
CA THR A 153 14.24 -1.94 14.86
C THR A 153 15.42 -2.21 15.76
N LYS A 154 16.25 -3.21 15.41
CA LYS A 154 17.53 -3.38 16.09
C LYS A 154 18.36 -2.15 15.76
N GLU A 155 18.63 -1.30 16.75
CA GLU A 155 19.48 -0.12 16.59
C GLU A 155 20.89 -0.55 16.14
N GLU A 156 21.15 -0.48 14.83
CA GLU A 156 22.51 -0.49 14.34
C GLU A 156 23.09 0.91 14.52
N GLN A 157 23.44 1.27 15.77
CA GLN A 157 23.99 2.58 16.11
C GLN A 157 25.16 2.98 15.18
N ALA A 158 26.00 2.00 14.79
CA ALA A 158 27.08 2.23 13.85
C ALA A 158 26.61 2.67 12.45
N LEU A 159 25.47 2.14 11.97
CA LEU A 159 24.87 2.52 10.70
C LEU A 159 24.18 3.88 10.79
N VAL A 160 23.47 4.14 11.90
CA VAL A 160 22.87 5.45 12.21
C VAL A 160 23.96 6.53 12.26
N ASP A 161 25.08 6.26 12.93
CA ASP A 161 26.23 7.17 12.99
C ASP A 161 26.86 7.37 11.60
N GLN A 162 26.93 6.34 10.76
CA GLN A 162 27.39 6.48 9.39
C GLN A 162 26.45 7.34 8.54
N ILE A 163 25.13 7.15 8.66
CA ILE A 163 24.11 7.94 7.94
C ILE A 163 24.17 9.40 8.39
N ASN A 164 24.22 9.66 9.70
CA ASN A 164 24.33 11.02 10.24
C ASN A 164 25.63 11.73 9.83
N ASN A 165 26.69 10.97 9.57
CA ASN A 165 27.97 11.49 9.07
C ASN A 165 28.08 11.51 7.53
N ARG A 166 27.05 11.08 6.78
CA ARG A 166 27.03 11.22 5.31
C ARG A 166 26.78 12.68 4.94
N SER A 167 27.79 13.29 4.33
CA SER A 167 27.73 14.66 3.80
C SER A 167 27.24 14.75 2.35
N SER A 168 26.96 13.62 1.69
CA SER A 168 26.52 13.56 0.30
C SER A 168 25.20 12.81 0.16
N PHE A 169 24.17 13.55 -0.21
CA PHE A 169 22.97 13.01 -0.82
C PHE A 169 23.26 12.69 -2.29
N SER A 170 22.78 11.55 -2.79
CA SER A 170 22.89 11.22 -4.22
C SER A 170 22.09 12.23 -5.04
N ASN A 171 22.76 13.02 -5.88
CA ASN A 171 22.13 13.93 -6.85
C ASN A 171 22.14 13.33 -8.27
N THR A 172 22.11 12.00 -8.40
CA THR A 172 22.14 11.34 -9.72
C THR A 172 20.86 11.56 -10.52
N GLN A 173 19.79 12.08 -9.91
CA GLN A 173 18.45 12.30 -10.50
C GLN A 173 17.95 11.08 -11.28
N SER A 174 18.37 9.88 -10.85
CA SER A 174 18.03 8.64 -11.53
C SER A 174 16.84 8.01 -10.86
N PHE A 175 15.73 7.91 -11.59
CA PHE A 175 14.60 7.11 -11.17
C PHE A 175 14.98 5.62 -11.11
N LYS A 176 14.65 4.93 -10.02
CA LYS A 176 14.92 3.51 -9.83
C LYS A 176 13.63 2.72 -9.67
N THR A 177 13.54 1.58 -10.34
CA THR A 177 12.53 0.56 -10.05
C THR A 177 13.21 -0.58 -9.31
N LEU A 178 12.72 -0.91 -8.12
CA LEU A 178 13.19 -2.03 -7.31
C LEU A 178 12.15 -3.13 -7.28
N ARG A 179 12.60 -4.38 -7.32
CA ARG A 179 11.74 -5.56 -7.25
C ARG A 179 11.39 -5.86 -5.81
N LEU A 180 10.09 -5.86 -5.49
CA LEU A 180 9.54 -6.12 -4.17
C LEU A 180 8.94 -7.53 -4.10
N ALA A 181 9.40 -8.31 -3.13
CA ALA A 181 8.75 -9.54 -2.70
C ALA A 181 7.90 -9.26 -1.45
N LEU A 182 6.57 -9.21 -1.59
CA LEU A 182 5.68 -8.82 -0.49
C LEU A 182 4.89 -10.02 0.01
N SER A 183 5.37 -10.70 1.03
CA SER A 183 4.66 -11.86 1.61
C SER A 183 3.47 -11.42 2.46
N CYS A 184 2.54 -12.33 2.74
CA CYS A 184 1.52 -12.12 3.76
C CYS A 184 1.18 -13.38 4.55
N THR A 185 0.75 -13.19 5.80
CA THR A 185 0.21 -14.29 6.62
C THR A 185 -1.16 -14.74 6.11
N GLY A 186 -1.60 -15.93 6.54
CA GLY A 186 -2.91 -16.48 6.23
C GLY A 186 -4.06 -15.59 6.73
N GLU A 187 -3.88 -14.91 7.85
CA GLU A 187 -4.85 -13.96 8.41
C GLU A 187 -5.00 -12.72 7.53
N TYR A 188 -3.91 -12.19 6.96
CA TYR A 188 -3.98 -11.08 6.01
C TYR A 188 -4.77 -11.50 4.77
N ALA A 189 -4.48 -12.68 4.21
CA ALA A 189 -5.23 -13.18 3.08
C ALA A 189 -6.71 -13.40 3.44
N ALA A 190 -7.00 -13.93 4.62
CA ALA A 190 -8.36 -14.12 5.12
C ALA A 190 -9.13 -12.79 5.24
N PHE A 191 -8.48 -11.71 5.70
CA PHE A 191 -9.07 -10.37 5.76
C PHE A 191 -9.58 -9.90 4.38
N TYR A 192 -8.81 -10.20 3.32
CA TYR A 192 -9.18 -9.89 1.93
C TYR A 192 -9.98 -11.00 1.22
N GLY A 193 -10.65 -11.87 1.98
CA GLY A 193 -11.56 -12.88 1.45
C GLY A 193 -10.94 -14.25 1.19
N GLY A 194 -9.73 -14.51 1.69
CA GLY A 194 -9.09 -15.83 1.66
C GLY A 194 -8.64 -16.27 0.28
N THR A 195 -8.34 -15.33 -0.61
CA THR A 195 -7.89 -15.64 -1.98
C THR A 195 -6.61 -14.87 -2.31
N VAL A 196 -5.78 -15.44 -3.19
CA VAL A 196 -4.56 -14.77 -3.67
C VAL A 196 -4.90 -13.44 -4.35
N ALA A 197 -5.95 -13.41 -5.17
CA ALA A 197 -6.40 -12.19 -5.84
C ALA A 197 -6.86 -11.12 -4.85
N GLY A 198 -7.54 -11.50 -3.77
CA GLY A 198 -7.96 -10.57 -2.73
C GLY A 198 -6.79 -9.96 -1.98
N ALA A 199 -5.86 -10.79 -1.48
CA ALA A 199 -4.66 -10.33 -0.80
C ALA A 199 -3.83 -9.41 -1.71
N LEU A 200 -3.66 -9.80 -2.97
CA LEU A 200 -2.91 -9.02 -3.95
C LEU A 200 -3.61 -7.70 -4.31
N ALA A 201 -4.94 -7.63 -4.26
CA ALA A 201 -5.68 -6.37 -4.44
C ALA A 201 -5.42 -5.40 -3.28
N GLY A 202 -5.39 -5.90 -2.03
CA GLY A 202 -4.98 -5.13 -0.85
C GLY A 202 -3.56 -4.58 -1.00
N MET A 203 -2.60 -5.47 -1.29
CA MET A 203 -1.20 -5.10 -1.53
C MET A 203 -1.07 -4.05 -2.63
N ASN A 204 -1.78 -4.20 -3.74
CA ASN A 204 -1.77 -3.22 -4.83
C ASN A 204 -2.32 -1.87 -4.41
N ALA A 205 -3.37 -1.83 -3.58
CA ALA A 205 -3.91 -0.58 -3.06
C ALA A 205 -2.89 0.17 -2.20
N THR A 206 -2.25 -0.54 -1.26
CA THR A 206 -1.17 -0.01 -0.42
C THR A 206 0.00 0.49 -1.28
N MET A 207 0.52 -0.36 -2.18
CA MET A 207 1.68 0.02 -2.99
C MET A 207 1.40 1.15 -3.98
N THR A 208 0.15 1.33 -4.41
CA THR A 208 -0.25 2.49 -5.23
C THR A 208 -0.04 3.81 -4.49
N ARG A 209 -0.23 3.82 -3.17
CA ARG A 209 -0.04 4.99 -2.30
C ARG A 209 1.42 5.15 -1.90
N VAL A 210 2.06 4.08 -1.45
CA VAL A 210 3.49 4.07 -1.08
C VAL A 210 4.35 4.56 -2.26
N ASN A 211 4.16 4.00 -3.46
CA ASN A 211 4.88 4.46 -4.65
C ASN A 211 4.55 5.92 -4.99
N GLY A 212 3.33 6.39 -4.71
CA GLY A 212 2.97 7.79 -4.87
C GLY A 212 3.85 8.75 -4.05
N VAL A 213 4.25 8.34 -2.85
CA VAL A 213 5.18 9.09 -1.98
C VAL A 213 6.63 8.87 -2.40
N TYR A 214 7.06 7.60 -2.55
CA TYR A 214 8.46 7.25 -2.84
C TYR A 214 8.95 7.80 -4.17
N GLU A 215 8.08 7.94 -5.16
CA GLU A 215 8.48 8.51 -6.45
C GLU A 215 8.80 10.01 -6.35
N ILE A 216 8.13 10.72 -5.44
CA ILE A 216 8.33 12.16 -5.23
C ILE A 216 9.55 12.39 -4.34
N ASP A 217 9.62 11.68 -3.22
CA ASP A 217 10.61 11.97 -2.17
C ASP A 217 11.93 11.23 -2.37
N LEU A 218 11.89 10.03 -2.98
CA LEU A 218 13.05 9.14 -3.12
C LEU A 218 13.43 8.84 -4.58
N ALA A 219 12.59 9.24 -5.55
CA ALA A 219 12.71 8.84 -6.95
C ALA A 219 12.78 7.31 -7.16
N ILE A 220 12.05 6.56 -6.33
CA ILE A 220 11.99 5.09 -6.36
C ILE A 220 10.56 4.63 -6.62
N LYS A 221 10.42 3.54 -7.37
CA LYS A 221 9.21 2.72 -7.46
C LYS A 221 9.49 1.30 -7.03
N LEU A 222 8.62 0.74 -6.21
CA LEU A 222 8.59 -0.68 -5.86
C LEU A 222 7.63 -1.43 -6.79
N GLU A 223 8.12 -2.49 -7.42
CA GLU A 223 7.38 -3.34 -8.35
C GLU A 223 7.31 -4.78 -7.83
N LEU A 224 6.10 -5.29 -7.64
CA LEU A 224 5.85 -6.65 -7.17
C LEU A 224 6.31 -7.67 -8.21
N ILE A 225 7.11 -8.64 -7.76
CA ILE A 225 7.77 -9.64 -8.60
C ILE A 225 6.79 -10.57 -9.34
N ALA A 226 7.26 -11.21 -10.41
CA ALA A 226 6.46 -12.18 -11.17
C ALA A 226 5.97 -13.38 -10.31
N GLN A 227 6.78 -13.79 -9.32
CA GLN A 227 6.53 -14.92 -8.42
C GLN A 227 5.66 -14.54 -7.20
N GLN A 228 5.13 -13.31 -7.14
CA GLN A 228 4.43 -12.78 -5.97
C GLN A 228 3.31 -13.70 -5.44
N ALA A 229 2.60 -14.41 -6.30
CA ALA A 229 1.53 -15.32 -5.90
C ALA A 229 2.01 -16.53 -5.08
N SER A 230 3.28 -16.94 -5.20
CA SER A 230 3.82 -18.10 -4.45
C SER A 230 4.18 -17.79 -3.01
N ILE A 231 4.21 -16.52 -2.64
CA ILE A 231 4.50 -16.03 -1.28
C ILE A 231 3.26 -15.39 -0.63
N ILE A 232 2.07 -15.71 -1.14
CA ILE A 232 0.79 -15.34 -0.53
C ILE A 232 0.19 -16.60 0.08
N TYR A 233 0.11 -16.64 1.41
CA TYR A 233 -0.39 -17.79 2.15
C TYR A 233 -1.85 -17.58 2.52
N LEU A 234 -2.68 -18.62 2.35
CA LEU A 234 -4.14 -18.52 2.55
C LEU A 234 -4.63 -19.20 3.83
N ASN A 235 -3.77 -19.95 4.51
CA ASN A 235 -4.14 -20.75 5.67
C ASN A 235 -3.14 -20.51 6.80
N ALA A 236 -3.62 -19.79 7.82
CA ALA A 236 -2.90 -19.48 9.05
C ALA A 236 -2.22 -20.70 9.69
N ALA A 237 -2.90 -21.86 9.70
CA ALA A 237 -2.38 -23.05 10.36
C ALA A 237 -1.20 -23.72 9.63
N THR A 238 -0.90 -23.29 8.40
CA THR A 238 0.11 -23.92 7.53
C THR A 238 1.04 -22.93 6.86
N ASP A 239 0.86 -21.64 7.11
CA ASP A 239 1.78 -20.64 6.62
C ASP A 239 3.12 -20.72 7.41
N PRO A 240 4.20 -20.13 6.89
CA PRO A 240 5.52 -20.27 7.50
C PRO A 240 5.75 -19.28 8.65
N TYR A 241 4.71 -18.60 9.13
CA TYR A 241 4.81 -17.52 10.11
C TYR A 241 4.22 -17.96 11.45
N SER A 242 4.90 -17.59 12.54
CA SER A 242 4.37 -17.75 13.88
C SER A 242 3.14 -16.86 14.09
N ASP A 243 2.23 -17.27 14.98
CA ASP A 243 1.07 -16.47 15.37
C ASP A 243 1.51 -15.07 15.81
N ALA A 244 0.75 -14.03 15.44
CA ALA A 244 1.15 -12.64 15.61
C ALA A 244 1.35 -12.19 17.08
N GLY A 245 0.69 -12.84 18.03
CA GLY A 245 0.53 -12.31 19.39
C GLY A 245 -0.53 -11.21 19.48
N GLU A 246 -0.73 -10.68 20.69
CA GLU A 246 -1.63 -9.56 20.94
C GLU A 246 -0.96 -8.21 20.63
N ALA A 247 -1.74 -7.19 20.29
CA ALA A 247 -1.16 -5.90 19.96
C ALA A 247 -0.46 -5.26 21.19
N GLY A 248 0.85 -5.03 21.08
CA GLY A 248 1.67 -4.43 22.14
C GLY A 248 2.04 -5.37 23.28
N SER A 249 1.92 -6.69 23.10
CA SER A 249 2.52 -7.67 24.01
C SER A 249 4.03 -7.79 23.81
N ASP A 250 4.74 -8.12 24.90
CA ASP A 250 6.15 -8.58 24.91
C ASP A 250 6.15 -10.11 25.11
N ASP A 251 5.50 -10.82 24.20
CA ASP A 251 5.29 -12.27 24.30
C ASP A 251 6.28 -13.08 23.48
N GLY A 252 7.13 -12.42 22.68
CA GLY A 252 8.10 -13.05 21.79
C GLY A 252 7.46 -13.88 20.67
N LEU A 253 6.15 -13.77 20.45
CA LEU A 253 5.44 -14.35 19.31
C LEU A 253 5.60 -13.46 18.07
N GLY A 254 5.11 -13.92 16.93
CA GLY A 254 5.24 -13.32 15.60
C GLY A 254 5.74 -11.86 15.54
N ALA A 255 4.84 -10.90 15.74
CA ALA A 255 5.11 -9.46 15.59
C ALA A 255 6.12 -8.89 16.59
N ASP A 256 6.35 -9.55 17.71
CA ASP A 256 7.30 -9.17 18.76
C ASP A 256 8.56 -10.07 18.78
N GLY A 257 8.66 -11.01 17.83
CA GLY A 257 9.66 -12.06 17.86
C GLY A 257 10.16 -12.49 16.48
N ALA A 258 9.59 -13.57 15.96
CA ALA A 258 10.24 -14.40 14.94
C ALA A 258 10.08 -13.90 13.49
N TRP A 259 9.12 -13.03 13.20
CA TRP A 259 8.69 -12.70 11.83
C TRP A 259 9.81 -12.19 10.92
N ASN A 260 10.78 -11.42 11.44
CA ASN A 260 11.89 -10.94 10.62
C ASN A 260 12.69 -12.11 10.02
N SER A 261 13.05 -13.09 10.86
CA SER A 261 13.82 -14.25 10.44
C SER A 261 12.99 -15.26 9.64
N GLU A 262 11.71 -15.42 9.97
CA GLU A 262 10.79 -16.32 9.26
C GLU A 262 10.54 -15.84 7.83
N LEU A 263 10.30 -14.54 7.64
CA LEU A 263 10.16 -13.97 6.30
C LEU A 263 11.43 -14.17 5.48
N GLN A 264 12.58 -13.83 6.06
CA GLN A 264 13.87 -13.92 5.39
C GLN A 264 14.12 -15.36 4.88
N ASN A 265 13.96 -16.34 5.78
CA ASN A 265 14.12 -17.75 5.46
C ASN A 265 13.11 -18.21 4.40
N ASN A 266 11.85 -17.79 4.53
CA ASN A 266 10.79 -18.16 3.61
C ASN A 266 11.04 -17.64 2.18
N LEU A 267 11.40 -16.36 2.04
CA LEU A 267 11.73 -15.77 0.73
C LEU A 267 12.95 -16.47 0.11
N THR A 268 13.99 -16.72 0.91
CA THR A 268 15.19 -17.45 0.46
C THR A 268 14.84 -18.85 -0.05
N ALA A 269 13.98 -19.58 0.67
CA ALA A 269 13.62 -20.95 0.33
C ALA A 269 12.66 -21.06 -0.86
N THR A 270 11.73 -20.11 -1.00
CA THR A 270 10.61 -20.24 -1.95
C THR A 270 10.92 -19.60 -3.30
N ILE A 271 11.50 -18.39 -3.31
CA ILE A 271 11.75 -17.63 -4.56
C ILE A 271 13.24 -17.38 -4.81
N GLY A 272 14.09 -17.55 -3.79
CA GLY A 272 15.52 -17.30 -3.88
C GLY A 272 15.87 -15.81 -3.87
N ASN A 273 17.07 -15.51 -3.40
CA ASN A 273 17.52 -14.13 -3.20
C ASN A 273 17.63 -13.33 -4.49
N ASP A 274 17.88 -13.96 -5.64
CA ASP A 274 18.04 -13.23 -6.91
C ASP A 274 16.72 -12.68 -7.47
N ALA A 275 15.56 -13.16 -6.98
CA ALA A 275 14.26 -12.78 -7.48
C ALA A 275 13.83 -11.35 -7.10
N TYR A 276 14.38 -10.78 -6.03
CA TYR A 276 13.93 -9.52 -5.45
C TYR A 276 15.07 -8.65 -4.93
N ASP A 277 14.79 -7.36 -4.75
CA ASP A 277 15.74 -6.34 -4.25
C ASP A 277 15.39 -5.92 -2.81
N ILE A 278 14.09 -5.88 -2.50
CA ILE A 278 13.51 -5.63 -1.17
C ILE A 278 12.42 -6.67 -0.90
N GLY A 279 12.30 -7.12 0.35
CA GLY A 279 11.24 -8.03 0.75
C GLY A 279 10.60 -7.60 2.06
N HIS A 280 9.29 -7.83 2.16
CA HIS A 280 8.50 -7.34 3.29
C HIS A 280 7.33 -8.30 3.57
N LEU A 281 6.84 -8.35 4.80
CA LEU A 281 5.68 -9.14 5.22
C LEU A 281 4.53 -8.22 5.64
N PHE A 282 3.31 -8.54 5.21
CA PHE A 282 2.09 -7.97 5.78
C PHE A 282 1.37 -8.97 6.68
N GLY A 283 1.15 -8.55 7.93
CA GLY A 283 0.28 -9.23 8.90
C GLY A 283 -1.10 -8.57 8.99
N ALA A 284 -2.04 -9.24 9.65
CA ALA A 284 -3.37 -8.72 9.93
C ALA A 284 -3.58 -8.25 11.37
N SER A 285 -2.70 -8.60 12.30
CA SER A 285 -2.82 -8.36 13.75
C SER A 285 -1.46 -8.40 14.45
N GLY A 286 -1.42 -8.18 15.76
CA GLY A 286 -0.18 -8.12 16.56
C GLY A 286 0.43 -6.71 16.63
N GLY A 287 0.10 -5.84 15.67
CA GLY A 287 0.52 -4.44 15.70
C GLY A 287 2.00 -4.18 15.46
N GLY A 288 2.30 -2.94 15.08
CA GLY A 288 3.66 -2.44 14.90
C GLY A 288 4.26 -2.71 13.53
N GLY A 289 5.57 -2.57 13.48
CA GLY A 289 6.38 -2.78 12.30
C GLY A 289 7.84 -2.94 12.70
N ASN A 290 8.59 -3.63 11.85
CA ASN A 290 10.01 -3.79 12.04
C ASN A 290 10.69 -3.91 10.70
N ALA A 291 11.65 -3.03 10.44
CA ALA A 291 12.41 -3.05 9.19
C ALA A 291 13.21 -4.34 8.98
N GLY A 292 13.53 -5.07 10.05
CA GLY A 292 14.41 -6.23 10.11
C GLY A 292 15.88 -5.87 9.95
N CYS A 293 16.17 -4.95 9.05
CA CYS A 293 17.46 -4.34 8.80
C CYS A 293 17.30 -2.91 8.29
N ILE A 294 18.33 -2.09 8.49
CA ILE A 294 18.37 -0.71 8.00
C ILE A 294 19.30 -0.64 6.80
N GLY A 295 18.84 -0.05 5.68
CA GLY A 295 19.65 0.16 4.48
C GLY A 295 20.18 -1.13 3.84
N CYS A 296 19.40 -2.20 3.92
CA CYS A 296 19.75 -3.55 3.51
C CYS A 296 19.16 -3.95 2.15
N VAL A 297 18.50 -3.04 1.43
CA VAL A 297 18.12 -3.25 0.03
C VAL A 297 19.29 -3.83 -0.77
N CYS A 298 19.01 -4.90 -1.53
CA CYS A 298 19.99 -5.68 -2.31
C CYS A 298 21.07 -6.42 -1.50
N VAL A 299 21.03 -6.42 -0.17
CA VAL A 299 21.98 -7.17 0.69
C VAL A 299 21.41 -8.53 1.02
N ASN A 300 21.94 -9.60 0.41
CA ASN A 300 21.50 -10.96 0.72
C ASN A 300 21.79 -11.35 2.17
N PRO A 301 20.98 -12.24 2.78
CA PRO A 301 21.30 -12.82 4.08
C PRO A 301 22.65 -13.53 4.04
N SER A 302 23.37 -13.49 5.15
CA SER A 302 24.61 -14.23 5.36
C SER A 302 24.77 -14.57 6.84
N ILE A 303 25.79 -15.36 7.18
CA ILE A 303 26.12 -15.63 8.60
C ILE A 303 26.35 -14.33 9.38
N ALA A 304 26.93 -13.31 8.74
CA ALA A 304 27.21 -12.02 9.37
C ALA A 304 26.00 -11.06 9.38
N VAL A 305 25.06 -11.25 8.46
CA VAL A 305 23.85 -10.42 8.30
C VAL A 305 22.67 -11.37 8.11
N PRO A 306 22.20 -12.05 9.18
CA PRO A 306 21.14 -13.05 9.07
C PRO A 306 19.82 -12.40 8.63
N ASP A 307 19.51 -11.23 9.19
CA ASP A 307 18.32 -10.43 8.86
C ASP A 307 18.57 -9.53 7.62
N GLY A 308 19.17 -10.06 6.55
CA GLY A 308 19.40 -9.31 5.30
C GLY A 308 18.09 -8.92 4.58
N LYS A 309 18.17 -8.53 3.30
CA LYS A 309 17.00 -8.13 2.52
C LYS A 309 15.86 -9.17 2.63
N GLY A 310 14.64 -8.68 2.80
CA GLY A 310 13.50 -9.56 3.00
C GLY A 310 13.26 -9.97 4.45
N SER A 311 13.66 -9.15 5.41
CA SER A 311 13.39 -9.39 6.83
C SER A 311 12.40 -8.40 7.43
N GLY A 312 11.88 -7.40 6.69
CA GLY A 312 10.97 -6.40 7.25
C GLY A 312 9.51 -6.83 7.28
N PHE A 313 8.72 -6.30 8.21
CA PHE A 313 7.28 -6.52 8.24
C PHE A 313 6.51 -5.30 8.73
N THR A 314 5.22 -5.26 8.39
CA THR A 314 4.24 -4.30 8.89
C THR A 314 2.96 -5.05 9.27
N SER A 315 2.40 -4.72 10.43
CA SER A 315 1.13 -5.31 10.86
C SER A 315 0.28 -4.30 11.67
N PRO A 316 -1.04 -4.23 11.44
CA PRO A 316 -1.89 -3.29 12.15
C PRO A 316 -2.20 -3.77 13.58
N GLY A 317 -2.28 -2.86 14.55
CA GLY A 317 -2.70 -3.19 15.91
C GLY A 317 -4.22 -3.35 16.05
N ASN A 318 -4.98 -2.77 15.11
CA ASN A 318 -6.44 -2.73 15.13
C ASN A 318 -7.13 -3.85 14.32
N GLY A 319 -6.36 -4.82 13.80
CA GLY A 319 -6.91 -5.92 13.01
C GLY A 319 -7.33 -5.56 11.58
N ALA A 320 -6.97 -4.37 11.08
CA ALA A 320 -7.37 -3.87 9.77
C ALA A 320 -6.16 -3.43 8.93
N PRO A 321 -5.58 -4.30 8.09
CA PRO A 321 -4.37 -4.00 7.31
C PRO A 321 -4.72 -3.22 6.03
N GLN A 322 -5.47 -2.13 6.19
CA GLN A 322 -5.94 -1.22 5.16
C GLN A 322 -6.06 0.17 5.79
N GLY A 323 -5.85 1.23 5.02
CA GLY A 323 -5.84 2.54 5.66
C GLY A 323 -4.91 3.50 5.00
N ASP A 324 -5.22 4.79 4.96
CA ASP A 324 -4.18 5.80 4.82
C ASP A 324 -3.16 5.67 5.96
N ALA A 325 -3.62 5.45 7.19
CA ALA A 325 -2.73 5.18 8.33
C ALA A 325 -1.88 3.92 8.15
N PHE A 326 -2.47 2.79 7.72
CA PHE A 326 -1.71 1.58 7.45
C PHE A 326 -0.72 1.78 6.29
N ASP A 327 -1.18 2.32 5.17
CA ASP A 327 -0.39 2.45 3.95
C ASP A 327 0.75 3.48 4.09
N ILE A 328 0.49 4.62 4.75
CA ILE A 328 1.43 5.75 4.81
C ILE A 328 2.17 5.79 6.15
N ASP A 329 1.48 5.69 7.28
CA ASP A 329 2.14 5.87 8.58
C ASP A 329 2.95 4.63 8.98
N TYR A 330 2.51 3.43 8.56
CA TYR A 330 3.17 2.17 8.90
C TYR A 330 4.00 1.65 7.71
N VAL A 331 3.36 1.23 6.62
CA VAL A 331 4.06 0.54 5.52
C VAL A 331 5.15 1.40 4.90
N ALA A 332 4.83 2.66 4.54
CA ALA A 332 5.82 3.55 3.95
C ALA A 332 6.96 3.92 4.93
N HIS A 333 6.69 3.89 6.24
CA HIS A 333 7.71 4.10 7.27
C HIS A 333 8.66 2.90 7.36
N GLU A 334 8.12 1.70 7.54
CA GLU A 334 8.91 0.48 7.72
C GLU A 334 9.73 0.13 6.48
N MET A 335 9.12 0.22 5.30
CA MET A 335 9.86 0.07 4.03
C MET A 335 10.87 1.20 3.80
N GLY A 336 10.72 2.34 4.48
CA GLY A 336 11.65 3.47 4.40
C GLY A 336 12.93 3.24 5.21
N HIS A 337 12.88 2.38 6.23
CA HIS A 337 14.08 1.93 6.94
C HIS A 337 14.93 0.96 6.12
N GLN A 338 14.29 0.06 5.38
CA GLN A 338 14.94 -1.01 4.59
C GLN A 338 15.81 -0.45 3.46
#